data_AF-A0A3C1YLH9-F1
#
_entry.id   AF-A0A3C1YLH9-F1
#
_cell.length_a   1.000
_cell.length_b   1.000
_cell.length_c   1.000
_cell.angle_alpha   90.00
_cell.angle_beta   90.00
_cell.angle_gamma   90.00
#
_symmetry.space_group_name_H-M   'P 1'
#
loop_
_entity.id
_entity.type
_entity.pdbx_description
1 polymer ?
#
loop_
_entity_poly.entity_id
_entity_poly.type
_entity_poly.pdbx_seq_one_letter_code
_entity_poly.pdbx_strand_id
1 'polypeptide(L)'
;MKNKVKTVLKKAVLGAYALGTKLLPVDDRIVIFESSLGRNSTGSPRAVCDYMVKKGLDKHYKLYYILDDKKNVNNGIRNLPKSVKRVRNSRILYYYLFARAGFIVSDTRFQNYMIKRKNCTYVQTWHGTPLKKLALDMTSVNMSVSKDIEEYKREFVENSATWDYLVSQNSFSSKVLPGAFGYKG
;
A
#
# COMPACT_ATOMS: atom_id res chain seq x y z
N MET A 1 25.04 18.46 -9.69
CA MET A 1 25.32 17.05 -10.08
C MET A 1 24.61 15.99 -9.22
N LYS A 2 24.68 16.04 -7.87
CA LYS A 2 24.06 15.02 -6.98
C LYS A 2 22.57 14.75 -7.24
N ASN A 3 21.77 15.78 -7.57
CA ASN A 3 20.34 15.61 -7.85
C ASN A 3 20.07 14.91 -9.19
N LYS A 4 20.87 15.18 -10.24
CA LYS A 4 20.75 14.48 -11.54
C LYS A 4 21.06 12.98 -11.38
N VAL A 5 22.12 12.64 -10.66
CA VAL A 5 22.51 11.24 -10.38
C VAL A 5 21.40 10.51 -9.61
N LYS A 6 20.83 11.13 -8.57
CA LYS A 6 19.70 10.56 -7.81
C LYS A 6 18.47 10.31 -8.70
N THR A 7 18.15 11.22 -9.61
CA THR A 7 17.02 11.07 -10.54
C THR A 7 17.25 9.92 -11.52
N VAL A 8 18.45 9.81 -12.10
CA VAL A 8 18.80 8.71 -13.01
C VAL A 8 18.73 7.37 -12.27
N LEU A 9 19.31 7.28 -11.08
CA LEU A 9 19.25 6.07 -10.25
C LEU A 9 17.81 5.69 -9.91
N LYS A 10 16.96 6.66 -9.53
CA LYS A 10 15.54 6.42 -9.27
C LYS A 10 14.84 5.84 -10.49
N LYS A 11 15.07 6.41 -11.68
CA LYS A 11 14.50 5.89 -12.93
C LYS A 11 15.00 4.47 -13.23
N ALA A 12 16.28 4.19 -13.04
CA ALA A 12 16.83 2.85 -13.23
C ALA A 12 16.21 1.82 -12.29
N VAL A 13 16.06 2.16 -11.00
CA VAL A 13 15.40 1.28 -10.01
C VAL A 13 13.93 1.04 -10.35
N LEU A 14 13.19 2.07 -10.77
CA LEU A 14 11.79 1.93 -11.20
C LEU A 14 11.67 1.12 -12.49
N GLY A 15 12.61 1.28 -13.43
CA GLY A 15 12.67 0.45 -14.64
C GLY A 15 12.93 -1.03 -14.31
N ALA A 16 13.89 -1.30 -13.43
CA ALA A 16 14.16 -2.65 -12.94
C ALA A 16 12.97 -3.25 -12.18
N TYR A 17 12.27 -2.45 -11.39
CA TYR A 17 11.02 -2.84 -10.73
C TYR A 17 9.94 -3.21 -11.73
N ALA A 18 9.68 -2.36 -12.73
CA ALA A 18 8.68 -2.62 -13.77
C ALA A 18 9.04 -3.82 -14.65
N LEU A 19 10.33 -4.10 -14.86
CA LEU A 19 10.76 -5.32 -15.53
C LEU A 19 10.58 -6.54 -14.62
N GLY A 20 10.89 -6.40 -13.32
CA GLY A 20 10.65 -7.43 -12.30
C GLY A 20 9.18 -7.80 -12.18
N THR A 21 8.26 -6.83 -12.27
CA THR A 21 6.81 -7.06 -12.30
C THR A 21 6.32 -7.71 -13.59
N LYS A 22 7.20 -8.03 -14.54
CA LYS A 22 6.88 -8.84 -15.72
C LYS A 22 7.57 -10.18 -15.65
N LEU A 23 8.87 -10.19 -15.36
CA LEU A 23 9.74 -11.37 -15.47
C LEU A 23 9.76 -12.27 -14.22
N LEU A 24 9.68 -11.69 -13.02
CA LEU A 24 9.80 -12.49 -11.80
C LEU A 24 8.49 -13.21 -11.51
N PRO A 25 8.52 -14.48 -11.07
CA PRO A 25 7.31 -15.17 -10.62
C PRO A 25 6.82 -14.57 -9.30
N VAL A 26 5.50 -14.47 -9.19
CA VAL A 26 4.81 -14.20 -7.92
C VAL A 26 5.13 -15.34 -6.94
N ASP A 27 5.45 -15.01 -5.70
CA ASP A 27 5.62 -15.95 -4.59
C ASP A 27 4.42 -15.75 -3.67
N ASP A 28 3.45 -16.67 -3.76
CA ASP A 28 2.18 -16.62 -3.02
C ASP A 28 2.36 -16.67 -1.50
N ARG A 29 3.58 -16.96 -1.03
CA ARG A 29 3.93 -16.93 0.39
C ARG A 29 4.35 -15.54 0.87
N ILE A 30 4.64 -14.59 -0.01
CA ILE A 30 5.05 -13.23 0.37
C ILE A 30 3.80 -12.41 0.68
N VAL A 31 3.71 -11.92 1.92
CA VAL A 31 2.66 -11.01 2.38
C VAL A 31 3.29 -9.71 2.82
N ILE A 32 2.82 -8.60 2.23
CA ILE A 32 3.27 -7.26 2.57
C ILE A 32 2.18 -6.53 3.37
N PHE A 33 2.58 -5.93 4.48
CA PHE A 33 1.75 -5.04 5.28
C PHE A 33 2.30 -3.62 5.24
N GLU A 34 1.43 -2.64 5.09
CA GLU A 34 1.79 -1.22 5.16
C GLU A 34 0.68 -0.44 5.85
N SER A 35 1.05 0.38 6.84
CA SER A 35 0.12 1.32 7.48
C SER A 35 0.58 2.75 7.27
N SER A 36 -0.34 3.62 6.87
CA SER A 36 -0.12 5.06 6.72
C SER A 36 1.10 5.40 5.85
N LEU A 37 1.29 4.71 4.72
CA LEU A 37 2.49 4.79 3.85
C LEU A 37 3.81 4.43 4.57
N GLY A 38 3.73 3.47 5.50
CA GLY A 38 4.84 3.02 6.32
C GLY A 38 5.21 3.98 7.46
N ARG A 39 4.40 5.01 7.75
CA ARG A 39 4.67 5.96 8.87
C ARG A 39 4.42 5.36 10.25
N ASN A 40 3.80 4.20 10.35
CA ASN A 40 3.57 3.50 11.60
C ASN A 40 3.34 2.01 11.34
N SER A 41 3.20 1.24 12.42
CA SER A 41 2.73 -0.15 12.39
C SER A 41 1.49 -0.30 13.26
N THR A 42 0.41 0.40 12.92
CA THR A 42 -0.86 0.40 13.66
C THR A 42 -2.06 0.15 12.73
N GLY A 43 -3.28 0.17 13.29
CA GLY A 43 -4.51 0.03 12.51
C GLY A 43 -4.75 -1.37 11.97
N SER A 44 -5.59 -1.47 10.94
CA SER A 44 -6.04 -2.74 10.38
C SER A 44 -4.91 -3.58 9.78
N PRO A 45 -3.94 -3.05 9.00
CA PRO A 45 -2.85 -3.86 8.46
C PRO A 45 -2.00 -4.50 9.57
N ARG A 46 -1.79 -3.78 10.68
CA ARG A 46 -1.12 -4.31 11.87
C ARG A 46 -1.90 -5.44 12.51
N ALA A 47 -3.20 -5.27 12.71
CA ALA A 47 -4.06 -6.28 13.30
C ALA A 47 -4.08 -7.58 12.48
N VAL A 48 -4.14 -7.48 11.14
CA VAL A 48 -4.05 -8.65 10.25
C VAL A 48 -2.70 -9.34 10.39
N CYS A 49 -1.60 -8.58 10.39
CA CYS A 49 -0.25 -9.11 10.58
C CYS A 49 -0.10 -9.88 11.89
N ASP A 50 -0.55 -9.30 13.01
CA ASP A 50 -0.48 -9.94 14.33
C ASP A 50 -1.36 -11.20 14.40
N TYR A 51 -2.54 -11.16 13.78
CA TYR A 51 -3.43 -12.31 13.70
C TYR A 51 -2.81 -13.47 12.89
N MET A 52 -2.17 -13.18 11.76
CA MET A 52 -1.47 -14.20 10.98
C MET A 52 -0.38 -14.90 11.79
N VAL A 53 0.42 -14.13 12.55
CA VAL A 53 1.44 -14.71 13.45
C VAL A 53 0.80 -15.50 14.59
N LYS A 54 -0.26 -14.98 15.21
CA LYS A 54 -1.01 -15.69 16.27
C LYS A 54 -1.54 -17.05 15.79
N LYS A 55 -1.89 -17.16 14.52
CA LYS A 55 -2.34 -18.42 13.88
C LYS A 55 -1.21 -19.30 13.36
N GLY A 56 0.05 -18.91 13.57
CA GLY A 56 1.22 -19.67 13.12
C GLY A 56 1.42 -19.64 11.61
N LEU A 57 0.78 -18.71 10.89
CA LEU A 57 0.89 -18.61 9.43
C LEU A 57 2.26 -18.08 8.99
N ASP A 58 3.02 -17.47 9.89
CA ASP A 58 4.41 -17.08 9.69
C ASP A 58 5.37 -18.26 9.45
N LYS A 59 4.92 -19.50 9.70
CA LYS A 59 5.63 -20.74 9.32
C LYS A 59 5.47 -21.06 7.82
N HIS A 60 4.40 -20.59 7.20
CA HIS A 60 4.06 -20.88 5.79
C HIS A 60 4.27 -19.64 4.89
N TYR A 61 4.10 -18.45 5.46
CA TYR A 61 4.19 -17.17 4.77
C TYR A 61 5.39 -16.35 5.26
N LYS A 62 6.00 -15.64 4.32
CA LYS A 62 7.06 -14.65 4.57
C LYS A 62 6.39 -13.30 4.78
N LEU A 63 6.30 -12.88 6.04
CA LEU A 63 5.61 -11.65 6.43
C LEU A 63 6.58 -10.47 6.42
N TYR A 64 6.24 -9.41 5.67
CA TYR A 64 7.02 -8.20 5.56
C TYR A 64 6.18 -6.98 5.94
N TYR A 65 6.72 -6.12 6.81
CA TYR A 65 6.09 -4.86 7.20
C TYR A 65 6.89 -3.68 6.66
N ILE A 66 6.26 -2.84 5.85
CA ILE A 66 6.90 -1.67 5.24
C ILE A 66 6.89 -0.50 6.21
N LEU A 67 8.06 0.12 6.40
CA LEU A 67 8.24 1.29 7.26
C LEU A 67 9.07 2.37 6.55
N ASP A 68 8.71 3.64 6.75
CA ASP A 68 9.59 4.78 6.44
C ASP A 68 10.70 4.89 7.49
N ASP A 69 11.84 5.47 7.14
CA ASP A 69 13.04 5.53 7.98
C ASP A 69 13.10 6.78 8.85
N LYS A 70 12.48 7.89 8.39
CA LYS A 70 12.77 9.23 8.93
C LYS A 70 12.12 9.55 10.28
N LYS A 71 11.11 8.80 10.73
CA LYS A 71 10.30 9.14 11.92
C LYS A 71 10.00 7.97 12.85
N ASN A 72 10.53 6.80 12.52
CA ASN A 72 9.93 5.53 12.90
C ASN A 72 10.78 4.70 13.85
N VAL A 73 12.01 5.11 14.11
CA VAL A 73 12.86 4.37 15.04
C VAL A 73 12.37 4.51 16.49
N ASN A 74 11.61 5.56 16.85
CA ASN A 74 11.42 5.90 18.26
C ASN A 74 10.00 5.76 18.85
N ASN A 75 8.88 5.99 18.14
CA ASN A 75 7.60 6.25 18.84
C ASN A 75 6.37 5.38 18.49
N GLY A 76 6.49 4.25 17.79
CA GLY A 76 5.31 3.38 17.51
C GLY A 76 5.57 1.99 16.94
N ILE A 77 6.84 1.59 16.78
CA ILE A 77 7.27 0.36 16.10
C ILE A 77 7.72 -0.73 17.08
N ARG A 78 7.63 -0.48 18.39
CA ARG A 78 8.39 -1.25 19.39
C ARG A 78 8.13 -2.76 19.38
N ASN A 79 6.96 -3.26 18.96
CA ASN A 79 6.64 -4.67 19.12
C ASN A 79 6.07 -5.36 17.87
N LEU A 80 6.65 -5.20 16.67
CA LEU A 80 6.34 -6.18 15.60
C LEU A 80 6.77 -7.60 16.04
N PRO A 81 5.98 -8.65 15.77
CA PRO A 81 6.37 -10.01 16.11
C PRO A 81 7.74 -10.36 15.49
N LYS A 82 8.54 -11.16 16.20
CA LYS A 82 9.93 -11.45 15.81
C LYS A 82 10.06 -12.09 14.42
N SER A 83 9.07 -12.85 13.98
CA SER A 83 9.05 -13.48 12.66
C SER A 83 8.74 -12.53 11.51
N VAL A 84 8.23 -11.32 11.79
CA VAL A 84 7.87 -10.32 10.78
C VAL A 84 9.09 -9.47 10.41
N LYS A 85 9.44 -9.46 9.13
CA LYS A 85 10.60 -8.73 8.62
C LYS A 85 10.25 -7.28 8.32
N ARG A 86 10.98 -6.35 8.94
CA ARG A 86 10.84 -4.91 8.67
C ARG A 86 11.57 -4.54 7.39
N VAL A 87 10.89 -3.86 6.47
CA VAL A 87 11.47 -3.43 5.21
C VAL A 87 11.29 -1.94 5.06
N ARG A 88 12.39 -1.26 4.75
CA ARG A 88 12.39 0.17 4.54
C ARG A 88 11.82 0.51 3.17
N ASN A 89 10.91 1.49 3.12
CA ASN A 89 10.38 2.03 1.88
C ASN A 89 11.49 2.59 0.97
N SER A 90 11.22 2.69 -0.34
CA SER A 90 12.14 3.26 -1.34
C SER A 90 13.55 2.60 -1.43
N ARG A 91 13.75 1.40 -0.87
CA ARG A 91 14.97 0.60 -1.03
C ARG A 91 14.76 -0.49 -2.08
N ILE A 92 15.84 -1.06 -2.61
CA ILE A 92 15.78 -2.11 -3.63
C ILE A 92 14.91 -3.29 -3.18
N LEU A 93 15.04 -3.72 -1.92
CA LEU A 93 14.24 -4.80 -1.34
C LEU A 93 12.73 -4.49 -1.35
N TYR A 94 12.32 -3.24 -1.13
CA TYR A 94 10.92 -2.83 -1.20
C TYR A 94 10.35 -3.12 -2.59
N TYR A 95 11.01 -2.63 -3.65
CA TYR A 95 10.56 -2.86 -5.03
C TYR A 95 10.59 -4.36 -5.39
N TYR A 96 11.62 -5.08 -4.97
CA TYR A 96 11.73 -6.52 -5.20
C TYR A 96 10.55 -7.30 -4.58
N LEU A 97 10.18 -6.96 -3.35
CA LEU A 97 9.07 -7.63 -2.67
C LEU A 97 7.73 -7.32 -3.34
N PHE A 98 7.45 -6.06 -3.67
CA PHE A 98 6.22 -5.69 -4.39
C PHE A 98 6.15 -6.30 -5.80
N ALA A 99 7.28 -6.57 -6.44
CA ALA A 99 7.30 -7.24 -7.74
C ALA A 99 6.94 -8.73 -7.65
N ARG A 100 7.02 -9.33 -6.45
CA ARG A 100 6.84 -10.77 -6.22
C ARG A 100 5.73 -11.11 -5.22
N ALA A 101 5.18 -10.15 -4.50
CA ALA A 101 4.19 -10.42 -3.46
C ALA A 101 2.95 -11.11 -4.03
N GLY A 102 2.48 -12.15 -3.33
CA GLY A 102 1.16 -12.73 -3.58
C GLY A 102 0.05 -11.97 -2.87
N PHE A 103 0.35 -11.33 -1.74
CA PHE A 103 -0.61 -10.58 -0.95
C PHE A 103 -0.06 -9.24 -0.49
N ILE A 104 -0.89 -8.21 -0.59
CA ILE A 104 -0.62 -6.86 -0.07
C ILE A 104 -1.82 -6.43 0.77
N VAL A 105 -1.57 -5.97 1.99
CA VAL A 105 -2.57 -5.44 2.92
C VAL A 105 -2.14 -4.02 3.29
N SER A 106 -2.94 -3.02 2.91
CA SER A 106 -2.63 -1.61 3.20
C SER A 106 -3.90 -0.82 3.51
N ASP A 107 -3.75 0.23 4.32
CA ASP A 107 -4.79 1.22 4.68
C ASP A 107 -4.72 2.50 3.84
N THR A 108 -3.75 2.57 2.93
CA THR A 108 -3.43 3.72 2.10
C THR A 108 -3.32 3.33 0.64
N ARG A 109 -3.46 4.33 -0.24
CA ARG A 109 -3.32 4.18 -1.68
C ARG A 109 -1.91 3.80 -2.07
N PHE A 110 -1.79 3.04 -3.15
CA PHE A 110 -0.50 2.90 -3.83
C PHE A 110 0.06 4.24 -4.24
N GLN A 111 1.38 4.37 -4.14
CA GLN A 111 2.09 5.49 -4.75
C GLN A 111 2.04 5.34 -6.27
N ASN A 112 2.02 6.46 -7.01
CA ASN A 112 1.80 6.47 -8.47
C ASN A 112 2.84 5.67 -9.29
N TYR A 113 3.98 5.30 -8.69
CA TYR A 113 5.02 4.49 -9.33
C TYR A 113 4.87 2.98 -9.09
N MET A 114 3.90 2.56 -8.26
CA MET A 114 3.67 1.15 -7.92
C MET A 114 2.84 0.47 -8.99
N ILE A 115 3.16 -0.79 -9.27
CA ILE A 115 2.49 -1.60 -10.27
C ILE A 115 1.88 -2.81 -9.56
N LYS A 116 0.55 -2.90 -9.56
CA LYS A 116 -0.16 -4.10 -9.09
C LYS A 116 0.05 -5.25 -10.08
N ARG A 117 0.45 -6.42 -9.60
CA ARG A 117 0.51 -7.63 -10.41
C ARG A 117 -0.84 -8.32 -10.48
N LYS A 118 -1.13 -8.95 -11.62
CA LYS A 118 -2.40 -9.68 -11.85
C LYS A 118 -2.65 -10.79 -10.82
N ASN A 119 -1.61 -11.53 -10.43
CA ASN A 119 -1.72 -12.64 -9.48
C ASN A 119 -1.42 -12.21 -8.03
N CYS A 120 -1.33 -10.90 -7.77
CA CYS A 120 -1.18 -10.37 -6.41
C CYS A 120 -2.56 -9.92 -5.93
N THR A 121 -2.99 -10.43 -4.78
CA THR A 121 -4.20 -9.98 -4.10
C THR A 121 -3.90 -8.75 -3.26
N TYR A 122 -4.54 -7.62 -3.57
CA TYR A 122 -4.42 -6.37 -2.84
C TYR A 122 -5.68 -6.10 -2.01
N VAL A 123 -5.55 -6.24 -0.69
CA VAL A 123 -6.57 -5.92 0.30
C VAL A 123 -6.36 -4.48 0.80
N GLN A 124 -7.30 -3.60 0.44
CA GLN A 124 -7.38 -2.24 0.94
C GLN A 124 -8.25 -2.20 2.20
N THR A 125 -7.66 -1.91 3.35
CA THR A 125 -8.41 -1.83 4.61
C THR A 125 -9.04 -0.48 4.85
N TRP A 126 -8.59 0.54 4.13
CA TRP A 126 -8.85 1.95 4.41
C TRP A 126 -8.54 2.29 5.89
N HIS A 127 -8.96 3.47 6.35
CA HIS A 127 -8.62 4.00 7.67
C HIS A 127 -9.84 4.57 8.42
N GLY A 128 -11.04 4.05 8.13
CA GLY A 128 -12.24 4.28 8.95
C GLY A 128 -13.47 4.76 8.18
N THR A 129 -14.58 4.91 8.92
CA THR A 129 -15.86 5.41 8.40
C THR A 129 -15.72 6.85 7.90
N PRO A 130 -16.16 7.15 6.67
CA PRO A 130 -16.05 8.50 6.13
C PRO A 130 -17.04 9.44 6.83
N LEU A 131 -16.54 10.53 7.42
CA LEU A 131 -17.36 11.66 7.91
C LEU A 131 -17.38 12.83 6.91
N LYS A 132 -16.29 12.99 6.15
CA LYS A 132 -16.15 14.02 5.10
C LYS A 132 -16.37 13.40 3.73
N LYS A 133 -16.76 14.22 2.74
CA LYS A 133 -16.75 13.81 1.33
C LYS A 133 -15.32 13.46 0.90
N LEU A 134 -15.15 12.34 0.21
CA LEU A 134 -13.84 11.80 -0.20
C LEU A 134 -13.80 11.59 -1.71
N ALA A 135 -12.60 11.70 -2.29
CA ALA A 135 -12.32 11.30 -3.66
C ALA A 135 -13.34 11.84 -4.67
N LEU A 136 -14.18 11.00 -5.27
CA LEU A 136 -15.15 11.40 -6.29
C LEU A 136 -16.23 12.35 -5.74
N ASP A 137 -16.53 12.29 -4.44
CA ASP A 137 -17.50 13.17 -3.79
C ASP A 137 -16.93 14.57 -3.49
N MET A 138 -15.62 14.79 -3.70
CA MET A 138 -15.02 16.10 -3.47
C MET A 138 -15.39 17.09 -4.59
N THR A 139 -15.82 18.29 -4.19
CA THR A 139 -16.17 19.40 -5.09
C THR A 139 -15.00 20.35 -5.36
N SER A 140 -13.98 20.33 -4.51
CA SER A 140 -12.72 21.04 -4.72
C SER A 140 -11.57 20.35 -3.96
N VAL A 141 -10.35 20.45 -4.49
CA VAL A 141 -9.13 19.97 -3.85
C VAL A 141 -8.21 21.18 -3.64
N ASN A 142 -8.02 21.57 -2.38
CA ASN A 142 -7.07 22.61 -2.01
C ASN A 142 -5.77 21.95 -1.52
N MET A 143 -5.20 21.07 -2.35
CA MET A 143 -3.99 20.31 -2.05
C MET A 143 -2.85 20.78 -2.95
N SER A 144 -1.66 20.92 -2.39
CA SER A 144 -0.42 21.31 -3.09
C SER A 144 0.05 20.32 -4.17
N VAL A 145 -0.67 19.21 -4.38
CA VAL A 145 -0.27 18.08 -5.23
C VAL A 145 -1.04 18.02 -6.56
N SER A 146 -2.28 18.53 -6.61
CA SER A 146 -3.10 18.54 -7.83
C SER A 146 -3.87 19.87 -7.89
N LYS A 147 -3.64 20.66 -8.95
CA LYS A 147 -4.38 21.90 -9.21
C LYS A 147 -5.74 21.66 -9.86
N ASP A 148 -5.97 20.42 -10.32
CA ASP A 148 -7.16 20.00 -11.04
C ASP A 148 -7.86 18.85 -10.27
N ILE A 149 -9.12 19.08 -9.92
CA ILE A 149 -9.99 18.11 -9.24
C ILE A 149 -10.27 16.89 -10.12
N GLU A 150 -10.38 17.06 -11.43
CA GLU A 150 -10.74 15.98 -12.35
C GLU A 150 -9.56 15.03 -12.55
N GLU A 151 -8.33 15.56 -12.62
CA GLU A 151 -7.12 14.76 -12.59
C GLU A 151 -7.00 13.95 -11.29
N TYR A 152 -7.23 14.59 -10.15
CA TYR A 152 -7.21 13.90 -8.86
C TYR A 152 -8.23 12.75 -8.80
N LYS A 153 -9.46 12.99 -9.27
CA LYS A 153 -10.51 11.96 -9.34
C LYS A 153 -10.11 10.80 -10.24
N ARG A 154 -9.58 11.10 -11.43
CA ARG A 154 -9.08 10.09 -12.37
C ARG A 154 -7.98 9.23 -11.76
N GLU A 155 -6.95 9.84 -11.17
CA GLU A 155 -5.87 9.11 -10.49
C GLU A 155 -6.39 8.25 -9.34
N PHE A 156 -7.41 8.73 -8.61
CA PHE A 156 -8.02 7.97 -7.53
C PHE A 156 -8.73 6.72 -8.06
N VAL A 157 -9.51 6.85 -9.14
CA VAL A 157 -10.19 5.73 -9.79
C VAL A 157 -9.18 4.70 -10.30
N GLU A 158 -8.14 5.14 -11.00
CA GLU A 158 -7.05 4.27 -11.47
C GLU A 158 -6.37 3.53 -10.31
N ASN A 159 -6.16 4.20 -9.18
CA ASN A 159 -5.62 3.56 -7.98
C ASN A 159 -6.59 2.54 -7.40
N SER A 160 -7.87 2.89 -7.28
CA SER A 160 -8.90 2.01 -6.72
C SER A 160 -9.11 0.74 -7.55
N ALA A 161 -8.92 0.83 -8.87
CA ALA A 161 -8.98 -0.30 -9.78
C ALA A 161 -7.88 -1.34 -9.53
N THR A 162 -6.85 -0.99 -8.75
CA THR A 162 -5.83 -1.95 -8.32
C THR A 162 -6.26 -2.82 -7.13
N TRP A 163 -7.30 -2.43 -6.40
CA TRP A 163 -7.73 -3.15 -5.20
C TRP A 163 -8.54 -4.37 -5.59
N ASP A 164 -8.25 -5.53 -4.99
CA ASP A 164 -9.06 -6.75 -5.15
C ASP A 164 -10.15 -6.82 -4.09
N TYR A 165 -9.89 -6.27 -2.91
CA TYR A 165 -10.83 -6.22 -1.80
C TYR A 165 -10.77 -4.86 -1.11
N LEU A 166 -11.93 -4.29 -0.79
CA LEU A 166 -12.07 -3.11 0.06
C LEU A 166 -12.81 -3.49 1.35
N VAL A 167 -12.16 -3.33 2.49
CA VAL A 167 -12.80 -3.57 3.79
C VAL A 167 -13.76 -2.44 4.12
N SER A 168 -15.02 -2.80 4.38
CA SER A 168 -16.03 -1.89 4.90
C SER A 168 -16.17 -2.06 6.41
N GLN A 169 -16.26 -0.94 7.13
CA GLN A 169 -16.33 -0.93 8.60
C GLN A 169 -17.76 -1.09 9.13
N ASN A 170 -18.77 -0.81 8.30
CA ASN A 170 -20.19 -0.88 8.65
C ASN A 170 -21.07 -0.77 7.39
N SER A 171 -22.37 -1.00 7.55
CA SER A 171 -23.34 -0.95 6.45
C SER A 171 -23.42 0.43 5.76
N PHE A 172 -23.15 1.52 6.46
CA PHE A 172 -23.09 2.86 5.87
C PHE A 172 -21.87 2.99 4.94
N SER A 173 -20.68 2.64 5.41
CA SER A 173 -19.46 2.62 4.59
C SER A 173 -19.63 1.75 3.35
N SER A 174 -20.31 0.60 3.45
CA SER A 174 -20.54 -0.29 2.30
C SER A 174 -21.36 0.37 1.19
N LYS A 175 -22.23 1.32 1.53
CA LYS A 175 -23.03 2.08 0.56
C LYS A 175 -22.26 3.24 -0.06
N VAL A 176 -21.38 3.87 0.70
CA VAL A 176 -20.73 5.13 0.31
C VAL A 176 -19.36 4.90 -0.35
N LEU A 177 -18.52 4.04 0.22
CA LEU A 177 -17.13 3.89 -0.21
C LEU A 177 -16.98 3.42 -1.67
N PRO A 178 -17.78 2.46 -2.19
CA PRO A 178 -17.65 2.06 -3.58
C PRO A 178 -17.86 3.22 -4.56
N GLY A 179 -18.91 4.02 -4.33
CA GLY A 179 -19.19 5.21 -5.12
C GLY A 179 -18.13 6.30 -4.96
N ALA A 180 -17.73 6.61 -3.73
CA ALA A 180 -16.73 7.63 -3.44
C ALA A 180 -15.37 7.31 -4.09
N PHE A 181 -15.00 6.03 -4.18
CA PHE A 181 -13.71 5.60 -4.70
C PHE A 181 -13.73 5.17 -6.17
N GLY A 182 -14.90 5.01 -6.78
CA GLY A 182 -15.02 4.39 -8.10
C GLY A 182 -14.66 2.90 -8.09
N TYR A 183 -14.75 2.28 -6.91
CA TYR A 183 -14.41 0.88 -6.70
C TYR A 183 -15.57 -0.01 -7.18
N LYS A 184 -15.26 -1.00 -8.02
CA LYS A 184 -16.24 -1.82 -8.75
C LYS A 184 -16.35 -3.27 -8.26
N GLY A 185 -15.60 -3.64 -7.20
CA GLY A 185 -15.55 -5.01 -6.63
C GLY A 185 -16.02 -5.09 -5.18
#